data_AF-A0A940FU78-F1
#
_entry.id   AF-A0A940FU78-F1
#
_cell.length_a   1.000
_cell.length_b   1.000
_cell.length_c   1.000
_cell.angle_alpha   90.00
_cell.angle_beta   90.00
_cell.angle_gamma   90.00
#
_symmetry.space_group_name_H-M   'P 1'
#
loop_
_entity.id
_entity.type
_entity.pdbx_description
1 polymer ?
#
loop_
_entity_poly.entity_id
_entity_poly.type
_entity_poly.pdbx_seq_one_letter_code
_entity_poly.pdbx_strand_id
1 'polypeptide(L)'
;QVYHPHVKDAIANDLFLNSDYNILFLTGANMAGKSTLMKSIGIALYLGHMGFPVAATNFEFAVRDGIYTSINLADNLNAGASHYYAEVLRVKEVAQELSEGRQLFVIFDELFRGTNVKDAHDATIALTKAFCNKSGSQFIISTHIMEAGELLQKAKLSIKYQYLPTEMKGNTPIYTRVLKNGITADRQGMIIIQNEGILEMLDAGIKQKEELCLS
;
A
#
# COMPACT_ATOMS: atom_id res chain seq x y z
N GLN A 1 -19.38 -3.70 2.02
CA GLN A 1 -18.23 -4.59 1.83
C GLN A 1 -17.91 -4.78 0.35
N VAL A 2 -16.71 -4.39 -0.08
CA VAL A 2 -16.16 -4.57 -1.44
C VAL A 2 -15.16 -5.74 -1.47
N TYR A 3 -15.10 -6.49 -2.56
CA TYR A 3 -14.18 -7.62 -2.73
C TYR A 3 -13.62 -7.68 -4.16
N HIS A 4 -12.52 -8.42 -4.35
CA HIS A 4 -11.90 -8.53 -5.67
C HIS A 4 -12.68 -9.52 -6.54
N PRO A 5 -13.19 -9.13 -7.72
CA PRO A 5 -14.09 -9.99 -8.52
C PRO A 5 -13.41 -11.25 -9.08
N HIS A 6 -12.08 -11.22 -9.23
CA HIS A 6 -11.32 -12.33 -9.83
C HIS A 6 -10.52 -13.18 -8.83
N VAL A 7 -10.54 -12.84 -7.53
CA VAL A 7 -9.85 -13.63 -6.50
C VAL A 7 -10.86 -14.59 -5.91
N LYS A 8 -10.57 -15.89 -6.00
CA LYS A 8 -11.39 -16.92 -5.37
C LYS A 8 -11.35 -16.75 -3.84
N ASP A 9 -12.51 -16.86 -3.20
CA ASP A 9 -12.67 -16.71 -1.75
C ASP A 9 -12.10 -15.39 -1.21
N ALA A 10 -12.26 -14.30 -1.99
CA ALA A 10 -11.80 -12.97 -1.61
C ALA A 10 -12.48 -12.49 -0.32
N ILE A 11 -11.67 -12.03 0.63
CA ILE A 11 -12.17 -11.41 1.87
C ILE A 11 -12.68 -10.00 1.55
N ALA A 12 -13.97 -9.78 1.78
CA ALA A 12 -14.62 -8.50 1.57
C ALA A 12 -14.30 -7.52 2.71
N ASN A 13 -14.16 -6.23 2.38
CA ASN A 13 -13.75 -5.20 3.34
C ASN A 13 -14.68 -3.98 3.25
N ASP A 14 -14.90 -3.32 4.39
CA ASP A 14 -15.61 -2.04 4.44
C ASP A 14 -14.62 -0.88 4.40
N LEU A 15 -14.95 0.14 3.61
CA LEU A 15 -14.18 1.36 3.50
C LEU A 15 -15.13 2.55 3.41
N PHE A 16 -14.80 3.62 4.13
CA PHE A 16 -15.53 4.87 4.10
C PHE A 16 -14.56 6.05 4.03
N LEU A 17 -14.69 6.86 2.99
CA LEU A 17 -13.97 8.11 2.79
C LEU A 17 -14.99 9.21 2.47
N ASN A 18 -14.79 10.40 3.03
CA ASN A 18 -15.63 11.57 2.80
C ASN A 18 -14.75 12.83 2.66
N SER A 19 -15.35 14.01 2.55
CA SER A 19 -14.61 15.27 2.44
C SER A 19 -13.72 15.57 3.65
N ASP A 20 -14.12 15.12 4.84
CA ASP A 20 -13.37 15.33 6.08
C ASP A 20 -12.21 14.35 6.20
N TYR A 21 -12.39 13.12 5.70
CA TYR A 21 -11.41 12.04 5.70
C TYR A 21 -11.23 11.52 4.28
N ASN A 22 -10.57 12.32 3.46
CA ASN A 22 -10.46 12.07 2.02
C ASN A 22 -9.29 11.13 1.67
N ILE A 23 -8.45 10.77 2.64
CA ILE A 23 -7.30 9.89 2.47
C ILE A 23 -7.47 8.60 3.28
N LEU A 24 -7.29 7.45 2.62
CA LEU A 24 -6.94 6.18 3.24
C LEU A 24 -5.42 6.01 3.22
N PHE A 25 -4.79 6.02 4.40
CA PHE A 25 -3.39 5.68 4.56
C PHE A 25 -3.27 4.22 5.00
N LEU A 26 -2.87 3.36 4.07
CA LEU A 26 -2.89 1.91 4.19
C LEU A 26 -1.49 1.36 4.49
N THR A 27 -1.35 0.64 5.60
CA THR A 27 -0.10 -0.03 5.98
C THR A 27 -0.26 -1.55 6.11
N GLY A 28 0.85 -2.27 6.19
CA GLY A 28 0.86 -3.73 6.26
C GLY A 28 1.96 -4.34 5.40
N ALA A 29 2.23 -5.63 5.57
CA ALA A 29 3.20 -6.33 4.74
C ALA A 29 2.75 -6.42 3.27
N ASN A 30 3.71 -6.64 2.36
CA ASN A 30 3.42 -6.72 0.92
C ASN A 30 2.48 -7.88 0.59
N MET A 31 2.62 -9.00 1.30
CA MET A 31 1.78 -10.19 1.15
C MET A 31 0.43 -10.10 1.88
N ALA A 32 0.17 -9.02 2.62
CA ALA A 32 -1.07 -8.87 3.40
C ALA A 32 -2.31 -8.61 2.52
N GLY A 33 -2.13 -8.30 1.23
CA GLY A 33 -3.22 -8.08 0.28
C GLY A 33 -3.58 -6.62 0.03
N LYS A 34 -2.68 -5.67 0.32
CA LYS A 34 -2.89 -4.22 0.10
C LYS A 34 -3.29 -3.92 -1.35
N SER A 35 -2.49 -4.38 -2.31
CA SER A 35 -2.75 -4.16 -3.74
C SER A 35 -4.05 -4.83 -4.20
N THR A 36 -4.42 -5.98 -3.63
CA THR A 36 -5.70 -6.64 -3.91
C THR A 36 -6.88 -5.79 -3.45
N LEU A 37 -6.83 -5.26 -2.22
CA LEU A 37 -7.87 -4.35 -1.70
C LEU A 37 -7.99 -3.10 -2.59
N MET A 38 -6.87 -2.46 -2.90
CA MET A 38 -6.84 -1.25 -3.73
C MET A 38 -7.40 -1.50 -5.14
N LYS A 39 -7.01 -2.61 -5.78
CA LYS A 39 -7.57 -3.03 -7.08
C LYS A 39 -9.07 -3.28 -6.98
N SER A 40 -9.54 -3.90 -5.90
CA SER A 40 -10.98 -4.14 -5.69
C SER A 40 -11.77 -2.84 -5.69
N ILE A 41 -11.28 -1.83 -4.95
CA ILE A 41 -11.92 -0.51 -4.87
C ILE A 41 -11.84 0.21 -6.22
N GLY A 42 -10.68 0.23 -6.87
CA GLY A 42 -10.50 0.88 -8.17
C GLY A 42 -11.39 0.27 -9.26
N ILE A 43 -11.49 -1.07 -9.30
CA ILE A 43 -12.37 -1.78 -10.24
C ILE A 43 -13.84 -1.48 -9.95
N ALA A 44 -14.26 -1.51 -8.67
CA ALA A 44 -15.63 -1.18 -8.30
C ALA A 44 -16.00 0.26 -8.70
N LEU A 45 -15.11 1.22 -8.44
CA LEU A 45 -15.32 2.61 -8.82
C LEU A 45 -15.42 2.78 -10.33
N TYR A 46 -14.51 2.16 -11.10
CA TYR A 46 -14.50 2.22 -12.55
C TYR A 46 -15.78 1.63 -13.17
N LEU A 47 -16.20 0.43 -12.73
CA LEU A 47 -17.44 -0.20 -13.18
C LEU A 47 -18.68 0.61 -12.78
N GLY A 48 -18.70 1.15 -11.56
CA GLY A 48 -19.78 2.02 -11.09
C GLY A 48 -19.93 3.27 -11.94
N HIS A 49 -18.81 3.90 -12.32
CA HIS A 49 -18.80 5.05 -13.23
C HIS A 49 -19.37 4.73 -14.63
N MET A 50 -19.23 3.49 -15.08
CA MET A 50 -19.78 3.00 -16.34
C MET A 50 -21.25 2.53 -16.23
N GLY A 51 -21.83 2.51 -15.02
CA GLY A 51 -23.19 2.04 -14.78
C GLY A 51 -23.34 0.52 -14.67
N PHE A 52 -22.24 -0.23 -14.51
CA PHE A 52 -22.27 -1.67 -14.30
C PHE A 52 -22.46 -2.05 -12.83
N PRO A 53 -23.03 -3.24 -12.53
CA PRO A 53 -22.99 -3.79 -11.19
C PRO A 53 -21.54 -3.98 -10.72
N VAL A 54 -21.32 -3.77 -9.42
CA VAL A 54 -19.99 -3.82 -8.81
C VAL A 54 -19.88 -4.99 -7.82
N ALA A 55 -18.65 -5.47 -7.60
CA ALA A 55 -18.34 -6.53 -6.64
C ALA A 55 -18.34 -6.01 -5.18
N ALA A 56 -19.53 -5.61 -4.72
CA ALA A 56 -19.75 -5.14 -3.36
C ALA A 56 -21.20 -5.37 -2.91
N THR A 57 -21.42 -5.55 -1.61
CA THR A 57 -22.77 -5.62 -1.03
C THR A 57 -23.52 -4.29 -1.14
N ASN A 58 -22.80 -3.18 -0.98
CA ASN A 58 -23.27 -1.81 -1.18
C ASN A 58 -22.05 -0.95 -1.57
N PHE A 59 -22.25 0.00 -2.49
CA PHE A 59 -21.19 0.87 -3.00
C PHE A 59 -21.76 2.23 -3.37
N GLU A 60 -21.43 3.23 -2.56
CA GLU A 60 -21.80 4.63 -2.80
C GLU A 60 -20.52 5.42 -3.11
N PHE A 61 -20.56 6.22 -4.17
CA PHE A 61 -19.43 7.05 -4.56
C PHE A 61 -19.90 8.35 -5.21
N ALA A 62 -19.07 9.39 -5.11
CA ALA A 62 -19.26 10.62 -5.86
C ALA A 62 -18.59 10.50 -7.24
N VAL A 63 -19.23 11.03 -8.27
CA VAL A 63 -18.67 11.08 -9.63
C VAL A 63 -17.35 11.84 -9.61
N ARG A 64 -16.31 11.22 -10.13
CA ARG A 64 -14.96 11.78 -10.30
C ARG A 64 -14.68 12.15 -11.75
N ASP A 65 -13.87 13.18 -11.92
CA ASP A 65 -13.38 13.61 -13.23
C ASP A 65 -12.33 12.65 -13.79
N GLY A 66 -11.64 11.90 -12.92
CA GLY A 66 -10.61 10.95 -13.32
C GLY A 66 -10.25 9.95 -12.22
N ILE A 67 -9.79 8.78 -12.66
CA ILE A 67 -9.25 7.72 -11.81
C ILE A 67 -7.77 7.52 -12.18
N TYR A 68 -6.88 7.74 -11.23
CA TYR A 68 -5.43 7.58 -11.41
C TYR A 68 -4.92 6.46 -10.51
N THR A 69 -4.05 5.60 -11.04
CA THR A 69 -3.47 4.50 -10.28
C THR A 69 -1.99 4.37 -10.56
N SER A 70 -1.18 4.31 -9.51
CA SER A 70 0.20 3.86 -9.54
C SER A 70 0.30 2.57 -8.74
N ILE A 71 -0.25 1.48 -9.28
CA ILE A 71 -0.17 0.13 -8.70
C ILE A 71 0.77 -0.68 -9.58
N ASN A 72 1.97 -0.99 -9.09
CA ASN A 72 2.97 -1.72 -9.87
C ASN A 72 2.53 -3.20 -10.08
N LEU A 73 2.76 -3.70 -11.29
CA LEU A 73 2.78 -5.13 -11.61
C LEU A 73 4.25 -5.54 -11.80
N ALA A 74 4.60 -6.67 -11.20
CA ALA A 74 5.88 -7.38 -11.20
C ALA A 74 7.08 -6.67 -11.87
N ASP A 75 7.93 -6.12 -11.00
CA ASP A 75 9.39 -6.02 -11.04
C ASP A 75 10.10 -6.31 -12.37
N ASN A 76 10.43 -5.24 -13.10
CA ASN A 76 11.68 -5.20 -13.87
C ASN A 76 12.70 -4.37 -13.08
N LEU A 77 13.44 -5.03 -12.19
CA LEU A 77 14.46 -4.46 -11.31
C LEU A 77 15.62 -3.76 -12.04
N ASN A 78 15.71 -3.86 -13.37
CA ASN A 78 16.85 -3.37 -14.16
C ASN A 78 16.84 -1.84 -14.44
N ALA A 79 15.85 -1.08 -13.96
CA ALA A 79 15.70 0.34 -14.30
C ALA A 79 15.36 1.27 -13.11
N GLY A 80 15.94 1.04 -11.92
CA GLY A 80 15.57 1.74 -10.67
C GLY A 80 15.42 3.27 -10.76
N ALA A 81 16.34 3.97 -11.45
CA ALA A 81 16.25 5.42 -11.65
C ALA A 81 15.07 5.83 -12.57
N SER A 82 14.78 5.04 -13.61
CA SER A 82 13.66 5.28 -14.52
C SER A 82 12.31 5.02 -13.85
N HIS A 83 12.24 4.04 -12.93
CA HIS A 83 11.03 3.75 -12.17
C HIS A 83 10.68 4.88 -11.19
N TYR A 84 11.65 5.35 -10.40
CA TYR A 84 11.42 6.49 -9.51
C TYR A 84 10.97 7.73 -10.28
N TYR A 85 11.64 8.04 -11.40
CA TYR A 85 11.26 9.19 -12.21
C TYR A 85 9.86 9.06 -12.82
N ALA A 86 9.48 7.85 -13.27
CA ALA A 86 8.12 7.58 -13.74
C ALA A 86 7.05 7.79 -12.65
N GLU A 87 7.34 7.39 -11.40
CA GLU A 87 6.46 7.66 -10.26
C GLU A 87 6.33 9.16 -9.99
N VAL A 88 7.44 9.91 -10.04
CA VAL A 88 7.42 11.37 -9.91
C VAL A 88 6.57 12.02 -11.01
N LEU A 89 6.68 11.56 -12.26
CA LEU A 89 5.87 12.06 -13.36
C LEU A 89 4.37 11.79 -13.17
N ARG A 90 3.98 10.62 -12.65
CA ARG A 90 2.58 10.30 -12.32
C ARG A 90 2.04 11.20 -11.22
N VAL A 91 2.84 11.44 -10.17
CA VAL A 91 2.45 12.38 -9.10
C VAL A 91 2.31 13.80 -9.67
N LYS A 92 3.21 14.22 -10.56
CA LYS A 92 3.13 15.53 -11.23
C LYS A 92 1.84 15.68 -12.04
N GLU A 93 1.47 14.66 -12.81
CA GLU A 93 0.23 14.64 -13.59
C GLU A 93 -1.00 14.82 -12.68
N VAL A 94 -1.09 14.01 -11.61
CA VAL A 94 -2.16 14.15 -10.61
C VAL A 94 -2.17 15.55 -9.99
N ALA A 95 -1.00 16.10 -9.64
CA ALA A 95 -0.90 17.43 -9.05
C ALA A 95 -1.39 18.53 -10.00
N GLN A 96 -1.12 18.40 -11.31
CA GLN A 96 -1.59 19.33 -12.33
C GLN A 96 -3.12 19.31 -12.44
N GLU A 97 -3.71 18.14 -12.57
CA GLU A 97 -5.18 17.96 -12.66
C GLU A 97 -5.89 18.52 -11.40
N LEU A 98 -5.32 18.28 -10.21
CA LEU A 98 -5.80 18.85 -8.95
C LEU A 98 -5.59 20.37 -8.83
N SER A 99 -4.65 20.95 -9.58
CA SER A 99 -4.44 22.40 -9.63
C SER A 99 -5.46 23.10 -10.53
N GLU A 100 -5.97 22.38 -11.53
CA GLU A 100 -7.03 22.81 -12.44
C GLU A 100 -8.44 22.67 -11.83
N GLY A 101 -8.53 22.19 -10.58
CA GLY A 101 -9.78 22.09 -9.82
C GLY A 101 -10.55 20.79 -10.02
N ARG A 102 -9.99 19.82 -10.75
CA ARG A 102 -10.63 18.52 -10.96
C ARG A 102 -10.70 17.70 -9.67
N GLN A 103 -11.76 16.90 -9.59
CA GLN A 103 -12.05 15.98 -8.49
C GLN A 103 -11.68 14.56 -8.88
N LEU A 104 -10.61 14.04 -8.30
CA LEU A 104 -10.01 12.77 -8.70
C LEU A 104 -10.23 11.68 -7.64
N PHE A 105 -10.14 10.43 -8.08
CA PHE A 105 -9.85 9.30 -7.21
C PHE A 105 -8.47 8.73 -7.56
N VAL A 106 -7.57 8.67 -6.58
CA VAL A 106 -6.16 8.36 -6.83
C VAL A 106 -5.69 7.23 -5.93
N ILE A 107 -5.05 6.22 -6.51
CA ILE A 107 -4.39 5.14 -5.78
C ILE A 107 -2.88 5.23 -5.99
N PHE A 108 -2.12 5.32 -4.91
CA PHE A 108 -0.68 5.17 -4.90
C PHE A 108 -0.29 3.93 -4.10
N ASP A 109 0.31 2.95 -4.76
CA ASP A 109 0.86 1.75 -4.12
C ASP A 109 2.36 1.92 -3.91
N GLU A 110 2.79 2.08 -2.66
CA GLU A 110 4.19 2.23 -2.27
C GLU A 110 4.94 3.33 -3.04
N LEU A 111 4.58 4.59 -2.78
CA LEU A 111 5.24 5.75 -3.36
C LEU A 111 6.77 5.70 -3.17
N PHE A 112 7.50 5.93 -4.26
CA PHE A 112 8.94 6.18 -4.26
C PHE A 112 9.82 5.00 -3.85
N ARG A 113 9.42 3.77 -4.20
CA ARG A 113 10.22 2.56 -3.93
C ARG A 113 11.65 2.63 -4.52
N GLY A 114 11.85 3.40 -5.58
CA GLY A 114 13.13 3.48 -6.31
C GLY A 114 14.17 4.46 -5.76
N THR A 115 13.94 5.10 -4.61
CA THR A 115 14.89 6.06 -3.99
C THR A 115 15.30 5.63 -2.57
N ASN A 116 16.13 6.44 -1.91
CA ASN A 116 16.49 6.25 -0.51
C ASN A 116 15.23 6.22 0.38
N VAL A 117 15.16 5.27 1.32
CA VAL A 117 14.06 5.13 2.29
C VAL A 117 13.73 6.46 2.98
N LYS A 118 14.75 7.28 3.30
CA LYS A 118 14.54 8.60 3.90
C LYS A 118 13.84 9.57 2.94
N ASP A 119 14.26 9.62 1.68
CA ASP A 119 13.63 10.47 0.67
C ASP A 119 12.19 10.02 0.39
N ALA A 120 11.97 8.71 0.30
CA ALA A 120 10.64 8.12 0.12
C ALA A 120 9.71 8.44 1.31
N HIS A 121 10.23 8.34 2.54
CA HIS A 121 9.53 8.72 3.76
C HIS A 121 9.10 10.20 3.73
N ASP A 122 10.07 11.11 3.51
CA ASP A 122 9.84 12.54 3.56
C ASP A 122 8.88 12.99 2.44
N ALA A 123 9.04 12.46 1.23
CA ALA A 123 8.17 12.73 0.11
C ALA A 123 6.74 12.18 0.33
N THR A 124 6.59 10.99 0.90
CA THR A 124 5.27 10.42 1.24
C THR A 124 4.52 11.31 2.22
N ILE A 125 5.19 11.81 3.26
CA ILE A 125 4.58 12.72 4.24
C ILE A 125 4.18 14.04 3.58
N ALA A 126 5.09 14.64 2.80
CA ALA A 126 4.85 15.92 2.15
C ALA A 126 3.64 15.85 1.20
N LEU A 127 3.56 14.82 0.36
CA LEU A 127 2.44 14.62 -0.56
C LEU A 127 1.14 14.31 0.17
N THR A 128 1.17 13.44 1.18
CA THR A 128 -0.02 13.11 1.96
C THR A 128 -0.61 14.36 2.61
N LYS A 129 0.24 15.24 3.17
CA LYS A 129 -0.20 16.54 3.70
C LYS A 129 -0.82 17.43 2.62
N ALA A 130 -0.21 17.50 1.43
CA ALA A 130 -0.74 18.29 0.33
C ALA A 130 -2.11 17.79 -0.15
N PHE A 131 -2.29 16.47 -0.28
CA PHE A 131 -3.55 15.85 -0.68
C PHE A 131 -4.66 15.96 0.37
N CYS A 132 -4.31 16.09 1.65
CA CYS A 132 -5.30 16.30 2.72
C CYS A 132 -6.11 17.59 2.52
N ASN A 133 -5.52 18.59 1.84
CA ASN A 133 -6.17 19.86 1.53
C ASN A 133 -7.05 19.80 0.27
N LYS A 134 -7.15 18.64 -0.39
CA LYS A 134 -7.91 18.42 -1.62
C LYS A 134 -9.20 17.64 -1.31
N SER A 135 -10.06 18.20 -0.45
CA SER A 135 -11.28 17.55 0.08
C SER A 135 -12.28 17.10 -0.99
N GLY A 136 -12.24 17.70 -2.19
CA GLY A 136 -13.02 17.27 -3.35
C GLY A 136 -12.50 16.00 -4.03
N SER A 137 -11.31 15.51 -3.68
CA SER A 137 -10.68 14.31 -4.25
C SER A 137 -10.41 13.28 -3.16
N GLN A 138 -10.38 12.00 -3.55
CA GLN A 138 -10.13 10.88 -2.65
C GLN A 138 -8.83 10.17 -3.00
N PHE A 139 -8.09 9.76 -1.98
CA PHE A 139 -6.77 9.16 -2.15
C PHE A 139 -6.65 7.88 -1.34
N ILE A 140 -6.04 6.86 -1.94
CA ILE A 140 -5.54 5.69 -1.23
C ILE A 140 -4.03 5.68 -1.38
N ILE A 141 -3.32 5.73 -0.26
CA ILE A 141 -1.86 5.76 -0.21
C ILE A 141 -1.40 4.55 0.59
N SER A 142 -0.74 3.60 -0.07
CA SER A 142 -0.12 2.46 0.58
C SER A 142 1.35 2.76 0.89
N THR A 143 1.85 2.29 2.03
CA THR A 143 3.28 2.30 2.33
C THR A 143 3.68 1.12 3.21
N HIS A 144 4.95 0.72 3.08
CA HIS A 144 5.62 -0.18 4.02
C HIS A 144 6.45 0.60 5.08
N ILE A 145 6.56 1.93 4.94
CA ILE A 145 7.29 2.80 5.86
C ILE A 145 6.35 3.23 6.99
N MET A 146 6.36 2.51 8.11
CA MET A 146 5.46 2.73 9.24
C MET A 146 5.68 4.11 9.88
N GLU A 147 6.93 4.56 9.93
CA GLU A 147 7.37 5.84 10.50
C GLU A 147 6.65 7.03 9.84
N ALA A 148 6.38 6.94 8.53
CA ALA A 148 5.65 7.97 7.81
C ALA A 148 4.21 8.10 8.33
N GLY A 149 3.56 6.95 8.56
CA GLY A 149 2.22 6.91 9.14
C GLY A 149 2.19 7.46 10.56
N GLU A 150 3.17 7.10 11.41
CA GLU A 150 3.25 7.57 12.79
C GLU A 150 3.39 9.10 12.86
N LEU A 151 4.22 9.68 11.99
CA LEU A 151 4.40 11.13 11.92
C LEU A 151 3.11 11.83 11.46
N LEU A 152 2.43 11.27 10.45
CA LEU A 152 1.16 11.80 9.98
C LEU A 152 0.08 11.74 11.08
N GLN A 153 0.01 10.65 11.86
CA GLN A 153 -0.91 10.58 13.02
C GLN A 153 -0.60 11.65 14.07
N LYS A 154 0.69 11.86 14.39
CA LYS A 154 1.12 12.92 15.32
C LYS A 154 0.77 14.32 14.82
N ALA A 155 0.74 14.53 13.50
CA ALA A 155 0.33 15.78 12.88
C ALA A 155 -1.21 16.04 12.95
N LYS A 156 -2.00 15.09 13.49
CA LYS A 156 -3.46 15.20 13.66
C LYS A 156 -4.21 15.56 12.38
N LEU A 157 -3.75 15.04 11.25
CA LEU A 157 -4.42 15.21 9.96
C LEU A 157 -5.68 14.34 9.92
N SER A 158 -6.73 14.82 9.25
CA SER A 158 -7.98 14.08 9.09
C SER A 158 -7.82 13.00 8.00
N ILE A 159 -7.14 11.92 8.38
CA ILE A 159 -6.80 10.79 7.51
C ILE A 159 -7.35 9.51 8.15
N LYS A 160 -7.87 8.58 7.34
CA LYS A 160 -8.17 7.22 7.80
C LYS A 160 -6.88 6.40 7.77
N TYR A 161 -6.36 6.08 8.94
CA TYR A 161 -5.26 5.12 9.07
C TYR A 161 -5.83 3.73 9.21
N GLN A 162 -5.49 2.84 8.28
CA GLN A 162 -5.89 1.45 8.34
C GLN A 162 -4.75 0.53 7.92
N TYR A 163 -4.83 -0.73 8.32
CA TYR A 163 -3.83 -1.72 8.01
C TYR A 163 -4.43 -3.11 7.82
N LEU A 164 -3.70 -3.96 7.10
CA LEU A 164 -4.01 -5.38 6.96
C LEU A 164 -3.08 -6.16 7.91
N PRO A 165 -3.60 -6.74 9.00
CA PRO A 165 -2.78 -7.38 10.02
C PRO A 165 -2.25 -8.72 9.54
N THR A 166 -1.04 -9.03 9.99
CA THR A 166 -0.47 -10.37 9.93
C THR A 166 -0.42 -10.96 11.33
N GLU A 167 -1.00 -12.14 11.49
CA GLU A 167 -1.01 -12.86 12.76
C GLU A 167 0.00 -14.00 12.70
N MET A 168 0.71 -14.27 13.79
CA MET A 168 1.68 -15.36 13.85
C MET A 168 1.02 -16.62 14.41
N LYS A 169 1.08 -17.73 13.68
CA LYS A 169 0.72 -19.06 14.19
C LYS A 169 1.98 -19.89 14.33
N GLY A 170 2.57 -19.84 15.52
CA GLY A 170 3.94 -20.33 15.73
C GLY A 170 4.90 -19.49 14.89
N ASN A 171 5.62 -20.13 13.98
CA ASN A 171 6.53 -19.47 13.06
C ASN A 171 5.85 -19.05 11.74
N THR A 172 4.64 -19.50 11.43
CA THR A 172 4.02 -19.19 10.14
C THR A 172 3.21 -17.88 10.17
N PRO A 173 3.46 -16.92 9.26
CA PRO A 173 2.64 -15.72 9.14
C PRO A 173 1.29 -16.04 8.48
N ILE A 174 0.20 -15.57 9.08
CA ILE A 174 -1.17 -15.67 8.58
C ILE A 174 -1.67 -14.29 8.18
N TYR A 175 -2.03 -14.14 6.91
CA TYR A 175 -2.59 -12.91 6.36
C TYR A 175 -4.11 -12.95 6.42
N THR A 176 -4.69 -12.27 7.41
CA THR A 176 -6.14 -12.24 7.65
C THR A 176 -6.92 -11.58 6.50
N ARG A 177 -6.28 -10.64 5.79
CA ARG A 177 -6.88 -9.82 4.70
C ARG A 177 -8.10 -8.99 5.15
N VAL A 178 -8.29 -8.83 6.46
CA VAL A 178 -9.34 -7.99 7.06
C VAL A 178 -8.75 -6.65 7.46
N LEU A 179 -9.32 -5.57 6.94
CA LEU A 179 -8.90 -4.20 7.19
C LEU A 179 -9.21 -3.81 8.65
N LYS A 180 -8.20 -3.33 9.37
CA LYS A 180 -8.33 -2.82 10.74
C LYS A 180 -7.91 -1.35 10.83
N ASN A 181 -8.45 -0.62 11.80
CA ASN A 181 -8.07 0.77 12.04
C ASN A 181 -6.71 0.87 12.74
N GLY A 182 -5.89 1.83 12.35
CA GLY A 182 -4.56 2.09 12.91
C GLY A 182 -3.43 1.93 11.89
N ILE A 183 -2.21 1.84 12.40
CA ILE A 183 -1.00 1.52 11.63
C ILE A 183 -0.46 0.20 12.16
N THR A 184 0.04 -0.66 11.27
CA THR A 184 0.66 -1.93 11.68
C THR A 184 1.93 -1.69 12.51
N ALA A 185 2.25 -2.63 13.40
CA ALA A 185 3.56 -2.70 14.07
C ALA A 185 4.42 -3.88 13.54
N ASP A 186 3.96 -4.56 12.48
CA ASP A 186 4.49 -5.85 12.06
C ASP A 186 5.86 -5.69 11.36
N ARG A 187 6.93 -6.20 11.97
CA ARG A 187 8.28 -6.29 11.38
C ARG A 187 8.55 -7.71 10.85
N GLN A 188 8.11 -8.00 9.63
CA GLN A 188 8.10 -9.38 9.10
C GLN A 188 9.38 -9.82 8.39
N GLY A 189 10.24 -8.90 7.98
CA GLY A 189 11.42 -9.24 7.15
C GLY A 189 12.34 -10.29 7.77
N MET A 190 12.71 -10.11 9.05
CA MET A 190 13.60 -11.04 9.76
C MET A 190 12.92 -12.36 10.11
N ILE A 191 11.61 -12.34 10.37
CA ILE A 191 10.84 -13.55 10.69
C ILE A 191 10.82 -14.50 9.50
N ILE A 192 10.62 -13.97 8.28
CA ILE A 192 10.68 -14.78 7.05
C ILE A 192 12.07 -15.38 6.87
N ILE A 193 13.14 -14.60 7.06
CA ILE A 193 14.53 -15.08 6.95
C ILE A 193 14.80 -16.23 7.94
N GLN A 194 14.31 -16.11 9.17
CA GLN A 194 14.44 -17.16 10.20
C GLN A 194 13.64 -18.41 9.82
N ASN A 195 12.41 -18.25 9.33
CA ASN A 195 11.56 -19.38 8.96
C ASN A 195 12.09 -20.20 7.79
N GLU A 196 12.73 -19.55 6.83
CA GLU A 196 13.35 -20.22 5.69
C GLU A 196 14.67 -20.93 6.07
N GLY A 197 15.08 -20.87 7.35
CA GLY A 197 16.30 -21.53 7.83
C GLY A 197 17.59 -20.95 7.23
N ILE A 198 17.52 -19.78 6.60
CA ILE A 198 18.64 -19.23 5.81
C ILE A 198 19.87 -19.02 6.69
N LEU A 199 19.68 -18.50 7.90
CA LEU A 199 20.80 -18.28 8.84
C LEU A 199 21.42 -19.62 9.29
N GLU A 200 20.60 -20.62 9.55
CA GLU A 200 21.05 -21.96 9.98
C GLU A 200 21.84 -22.67 8.87
N MET A 201 21.40 -22.52 7.61
CA MET A 201 22.12 -23.04 6.44
C MET A 201 23.47 -22.33 6.23
N LEU A 202 23.52 -21.01 6.42
CA LEU A 202 24.76 -20.24 6.31
C LEU A 202 25.75 -20.57 7.44
N ASP A 203 25.26 -20.75 8.67
CA ASP A 203 26.08 -21.12 9.83
C ASP A 203 26.61 -22.57 9.73
N ALA A 204 25.83 -23.49 9.14
CA ALA A 204 26.26 -24.86 8.90
C ALA A 204 27.44 -24.94 7.91
N GLY A 205 27.46 -24.06 6.89
CA GLY A 205 28.55 -24.00 5.92
C GLY A 205 29.89 -23.52 6.48
N ILE A 206 29.89 -22.77 7.58
CA ILE A 206 31.11 -22.30 8.26
C ILE A 206 31.75 -23.44 9.07
N LYS A 207 30.95 -24.21 9.83
CA LYS A 207 31.44 -25.35 10.62
C LYS A 207 32.10 -26.44 9.76
N GLN A 208 31.54 -26.70 8.58
CA GLN A 208 32.08 -27.70 7.66
C GLN A 208 33.44 -27.29 7.06
N LYS A 209 33.70 -25.98 6.94
CA LYS A 209 34.96 -25.43 6.42
C LYS A 209 36.05 -25.36 7.50
N GLU A 210 35.67 -25.12 8.75
CA GLU A 210 36.56 -25.19 9.91
C GLU A 210 37.02 -26.63 10.18
N GLU A 211 36.14 -27.62 10.05
CA GLU A 211 36.51 -29.04 10.16
C GLU A 211 37.44 -29.50 9.04
N LEU A 212 37.27 -28.99 7.80
CA LEU A 212 38.16 -29.31 6.67
C LEU A 212 39.54 -28.66 6.75
N CYS A 213 39.68 -27.53 7.45
CA CYS A 213 40.98 -26.87 7.67
C CYS A 213 41.76 -27.46 8.86
N LEU A 214 41.12 -28.28 9.70
CA LEU A 214 41.72 -28.96 10.84
C LEU A 214 42.07 -30.43 10.55
N SER A 215 41.79 -30.93 9.35
CA SER A 215 42.20 -32.25 8.81
C SER A 215 43.35 -32.12 7.82
#